data_AF-A0AB33A431-F1
#
_entry.id   AF-A0AB33A431-F1
#
_cell.length_a   1.000
_cell.length_b   1.000
_cell.length_c   1.000
_cell.angle_alpha   90.00
_cell.angle_beta   90.00
_cell.angle_gamma   90.00
#
_symmetry.space_group_name_H-M   'P 1'
#
loop_
_entity.id
_entity.type
_entity.pdbx_description
1 polymer ?
#
loop_
_entity_poly.entity_id
_entity_poly.type
_entity_poly.pdbx_seq_one_letter_code
_entity_poly.pdbx_strand_id
1 'polypeptide(L)'
;MVGRFLLYLAVFTASYAVKAELYVFPAPSPEATSHTLNTEITLYEEQTFSAIEQKNIDLLIKDTYQTLDKSNTTSALSEINRRFEGTLPVWLYSAIKRCEDWFNRTEGNISCRNGELYNYWEEYIQGKHDLSRREVRRLARVARIADVNFNDDNSVAFASPIQWDLSEFTASLAVDRIAHYLISLNIRSYHISAQGLETHASNQGFSWQGSVAQEAVTQTGRATDAVSNPSTIAFIRPWQRPVLSTSKLASLEKGVLSHSDGWPSAKFQSISVADNAFEAMLLAHFSATKTAQQAMELVNANPSLALKLVDENGRVFTSNTYTARTSGKNKAEKNGHAISIDITLPLFDIADYRGPYVSVWISDEKNRLVKSLALRGTSERWLGELRTWWRRVGRKNEGLVDGFAGATKKNAPLHIEWDGLDDFGQSANSSSLILHIEVAREHGGRSYEKIPFTFDSLTSPITVTGTDEIASITLSLMN
;
A
#
# COMPACT_ATOMS: atom_id res chain seq x y z
N MET A 1 -5.48 -40.25 -6.88
CA MET A 1 -5.96 -39.25 -7.86
C MET A 1 -4.90 -38.16 -7.91
N VAL A 2 -4.04 -38.19 -8.93
CA VAL A 2 -2.84 -37.35 -9.02
C VAL A 2 -3.24 -35.97 -9.53
N GLY A 3 -3.19 -34.95 -8.66
CA GLY A 3 -3.43 -33.56 -9.03
C GLY A 3 -2.14 -32.94 -9.59
N ARG A 4 -2.15 -32.58 -10.86
CA ARG A 4 -1.11 -31.77 -11.51
C ARG A 4 -1.06 -30.38 -10.85
N PHE A 5 0.00 -30.07 -10.14
CA PHE A 5 0.37 -28.68 -9.85
C PHE A 5 1.07 -28.12 -11.10
N LEU A 6 0.45 -27.09 -11.71
CA LEU A 6 1.11 -26.26 -12.70
C LEU A 6 2.11 -25.36 -11.97
N LEU A 7 3.39 -25.72 -12.05
CA LEU A 7 4.51 -24.85 -11.70
C LEU A 7 4.54 -23.71 -12.74
N TYR A 8 4.29 -22.47 -12.31
CA TYR A 8 4.56 -21.31 -13.15
C TYR A 8 6.07 -21.05 -13.12
N LEU A 9 6.78 -21.61 -14.11
CA LEU A 9 8.15 -21.18 -14.40
C LEU A 9 8.12 -19.71 -14.81
N ALA A 10 8.85 -18.86 -14.10
CA ALA A 10 9.13 -17.49 -14.52
C ALA A 10 9.81 -17.53 -15.90
N VAL A 11 9.15 -16.97 -16.91
CA VAL A 11 9.73 -16.83 -18.25
C VAL A 11 10.70 -15.65 -18.19
N PHE A 12 11.99 -15.95 -18.04
CA PHE A 12 13.07 -14.98 -18.17
C PHE A 12 13.18 -14.55 -19.64
N THR A 13 12.93 -13.27 -19.93
CA THR A 13 13.39 -12.64 -21.18
C THR A 13 14.39 -11.53 -20.86
N ALA A 14 15.66 -11.91 -20.72
CA ALA A 14 16.82 -11.02 -20.87
C ALA A 14 18.04 -11.82 -21.34
N SER A 15 18.82 -11.23 -22.23
CA SER A 15 19.85 -11.84 -23.09
C SER A 15 21.13 -12.38 -22.43
N TYR A 16 21.13 -12.74 -21.14
CA TYR A 16 22.22 -13.47 -20.49
C TYR A 16 21.65 -14.41 -19.43
N ALA A 17 22.03 -15.68 -19.45
CA ALA A 17 21.64 -16.65 -18.42
C ALA A 17 22.34 -16.28 -17.10
N VAL A 18 21.61 -15.64 -16.18
CA VAL A 18 22.06 -15.44 -14.79
C VAL A 18 21.89 -16.79 -14.09
N LYS A 19 22.97 -17.40 -13.62
CA LYS A 19 22.88 -18.59 -12.74
C LYS A 19 22.18 -18.17 -11.46
N ALA A 20 21.15 -18.93 -11.09
CA ALA A 20 20.33 -18.70 -9.92
C ALA A 20 20.18 -20.00 -9.11
N GLU A 21 20.25 -19.90 -7.79
CA GLU A 21 20.09 -21.02 -6.86
C GLU A 21 18.87 -20.77 -5.97
N LEU A 22 17.94 -21.72 -5.93
CA LEU A 22 16.68 -21.62 -5.18
C LEU A 22 16.74 -22.42 -3.88
N TYR A 23 16.36 -21.78 -2.79
CA TYR A 23 16.23 -22.36 -1.46
C TYR A 23 14.80 -22.20 -0.95
N VAL A 24 14.27 -23.24 -0.29
CA VAL A 24 12.91 -23.23 0.28
C VAL A 24 13.00 -23.46 1.78
N PHE A 25 12.35 -22.60 2.55
CA PHE A 25 12.28 -22.62 4.01
C PHE A 25 10.84 -22.79 4.49
N PRO A 26 10.56 -23.59 5.53
CA PRO A 26 11.55 -24.44 6.19
C PRO A 26 12.07 -25.52 5.23
N ALA A 27 13.30 -25.97 5.42
CA ALA A 27 13.79 -27.12 4.66
C ALA A 27 12.82 -28.30 4.84
N PRO A 28 12.50 -29.06 3.77
CA PRO A 28 11.54 -30.16 3.85
C PRO A 28 11.96 -31.15 4.94
N SER A 29 11.19 -31.17 6.03
CA SER A 29 11.39 -32.04 7.19
C SER A 29 10.19 -32.98 7.34
N PRO A 30 10.40 -34.25 7.77
CA PRO A 30 9.31 -35.17 8.08
C PRO A 30 8.47 -34.74 9.30
N GLU A 31 8.93 -33.78 10.10
CA GLU A 31 8.19 -33.23 11.24
C GLU A 31 7.47 -31.94 10.86
N ALA A 32 6.13 -31.97 10.88
CA ALA A 32 5.31 -30.78 10.65
C ALA A 32 5.52 -29.77 11.78
N THR A 33 6.26 -28.70 11.51
CA THR A 33 6.35 -27.56 12.42
C THR A 33 5.16 -26.63 12.16
N SER A 34 4.30 -26.47 13.17
CA SER A 34 2.97 -25.84 13.06
C SER A 34 2.97 -24.32 12.72
N HIS A 35 4.14 -23.70 12.49
CA HIS A 35 4.29 -22.23 12.48
C HIS A 35 5.48 -21.71 11.67
N THR A 36 5.77 -22.31 10.51
CA THR A 36 6.87 -21.83 9.67
C THR A 36 6.33 -21.09 8.44
N LEU A 37 6.83 -19.88 8.23
CA LEU A 37 6.60 -19.11 7.01
C LEU A 37 7.24 -19.84 5.82
N ASN A 38 6.43 -20.30 4.88
CA ASN A 38 6.94 -20.78 3.60
C ASN A 38 7.63 -19.63 2.88
N THR A 39 8.95 -19.74 2.74
CA THR A 39 9.81 -18.71 2.17
C THR A 39 10.67 -19.31 1.09
N GLU A 40 10.62 -18.73 -0.10
CA GLU A 40 11.52 -19.09 -1.20
C GLU A 40 12.57 -17.99 -1.33
N ILE A 41 13.86 -18.37 -1.33
CA ILE A 41 14.97 -17.44 -1.53
C ILE A 41 15.74 -17.88 -2.75
N THR A 42 15.77 -17.03 -3.77
CA THR A 42 16.60 -17.21 -4.96
C THR A 42 17.82 -16.31 -4.85
N LEU A 43 19.00 -16.91 -4.86
CA LEU A 43 20.27 -16.19 -4.97
C LEU A 43 20.70 -16.11 -6.44
N TYR A 44 21.33 -15.00 -6.82
CA TYR A 44 21.87 -14.80 -8.16
C TYR A 44 23.41 -14.77 -8.13
N GLU A 45 24.04 -14.77 -9.31
CA GLU A 45 25.49 -14.52 -9.47
C GLU A 45 26.39 -15.60 -8.84
N GLU A 46 26.01 -16.88 -8.98
CA GLU A 46 26.78 -18.02 -8.45
C GLU A 46 26.93 -18.03 -6.91
N GLN A 47 26.15 -17.20 -6.20
CA GLN A 47 26.09 -17.20 -4.75
C GLN A 47 25.31 -18.43 -4.26
N THR A 48 25.81 -19.06 -3.19
CA THR A 48 25.19 -20.22 -2.58
C THR A 48 25.23 -20.09 -1.05
N PHE A 49 24.25 -20.68 -0.37
CA PHE A 49 24.27 -20.84 1.07
C PHE A 49 24.98 -22.12 1.48
N SER A 50 25.86 -22.01 2.47
CA SER A 50 26.29 -23.14 3.30
C SER A 50 25.13 -23.70 4.13
N ALA A 51 25.28 -24.92 4.64
CA ALA A 51 24.29 -25.53 5.53
C ALA A 51 24.07 -24.74 6.83
N ILE A 52 25.11 -24.01 7.30
CA ILE A 52 25.01 -23.18 8.50
C ILE A 52 24.17 -21.94 8.23
N GLU A 53 24.37 -21.28 7.08
CA GLU A 53 23.59 -20.10 6.69
C GLU A 53 22.11 -20.44 6.48
N GLN A 54 21.81 -21.57 5.84
CA GLN A 54 20.43 -22.07 5.71
C GLN A 54 19.80 -22.30 7.09
N LYS A 55 20.50 -22.96 8.01
CA LYS A 55 20.04 -23.17 9.39
C LYS A 55 19.82 -21.86 10.13
N ASN A 56 20.68 -20.87 9.93
CA ASN A 56 20.53 -19.55 10.56
C ASN A 56 19.29 -18.81 10.04
N ILE A 57 18.96 -18.94 8.75
CA ILE A 57 17.71 -18.39 8.16
C ILE A 57 16.49 -19.07 8.81
N ASP A 58 16.46 -20.39 8.93
CA ASP A 58 15.39 -21.11 9.63
C ASP A 58 15.22 -20.64 11.08
N LEU A 59 16.34 -20.48 11.80
CA LEU A 59 16.34 -19.98 13.17
C LEU A 59 15.86 -18.53 13.26
N LEU A 60 16.22 -17.66 12.32
CA LEU A 60 15.74 -16.28 12.27
C LEU A 60 14.22 -16.22 12.07
N ILE A 61 13.67 -17.03 11.16
CA ILE A 61 12.22 -17.12 10.96
C ILE A 61 11.55 -17.57 12.25
N LYS A 62 12.00 -18.69 12.83
CA LYS A 62 11.45 -19.25 14.06
C LYS A 62 11.50 -18.28 15.23
N ASP A 63 12.65 -17.65 15.45
CA ASP A 63 12.86 -16.66 16.51
C ASP A 63 11.93 -15.45 16.36
N THR A 64 11.68 -14.99 15.12
CA THR A 64 10.75 -13.89 14.85
C THR A 64 9.34 -14.24 15.31
N TYR A 65 8.82 -15.40 14.90
CA TYR A 65 7.49 -15.86 15.28
C TYR A 65 7.40 -16.10 16.80
N GLN A 66 8.42 -16.70 17.42
CA GLN A 66 8.44 -16.95 18.87
C GLN A 66 8.50 -15.66 19.69
N THR A 67 9.22 -14.64 19.21
CA THR A 67 9.34 -13.34 19.88
C THR A 67 8.03 -12.55 19.86
N LEU A 68 7.25 -12.70 18.78
CA LEU A 68 5.96 -12.01 18.58
C LEU A 68 4.75 -12.82 19.02
N ASP A 69 4.93 -14.07 19.46
CA ASP A 69 3.83 -14.92 19.88
C ASP A 69 3.18 -14.41 21.18
N LYS A 70 1.98 -13.84 21.05
CA LYS A 70 1.15 -13.36 22.17
C LYS A 70 0.65 -14.49 23.09
N SER A 71 0.56 -15.71 22.58
CA SER A 71 0.13 -16.87 23.39
C SER A 71 1.26 -17.38 24.29
N ASN A 72 2.51 -17.06 23.95
CA ASN A 72 3.66 -17.33 24.78
C ASN A 72 3.87 -16.20 25.80
N THR A 73 3.56 -16.46 27.07
CA THR A 73 3.69 -15.47 28.16
C THR A 73 5.12 -14.99 28.44
N THR A 74 6.13 -15.68 27.90
CA THR A 74 7.56 -15.31 28.04
C THR A 74 8.16 -14.78 26.74
N SER A 75 7.35 -14.56 25.68
CA SER A 75 7.85 -13.88 24.49
C SER A 75 8.15 -12.41 24.81
N ALA A 76 9.11 -11.80 24.11
CA ALA A 76 9.47 -10.40 24.38
C ALA A 76 8.26 -9.46 24.20
N LEU A 77 7.38 -9.75 23.24
CA LEU A 77 6.15 -8.99 23.01
C LEU A 77 5.17 -9.13 24.19
N SER A 78 4.95 -10.35 24.70
CA SER A 78 4.10 -10.57 25.87
C SER A 78 4.66 -9.96 27.14
N GLU A 79 5.98 -10.02 27.33
CA GLU A 79 6.64 -9.45 28.51
C GLU A 79 6.54 -7.92 28.54
N ILE A 80 6.80 -7.24 27.42
CA ILE A 80 6.69 -5.78 27.35
C ILE A 80 5.24 -5.32 27.55
N ASN A 81 4.27 -6.05 26.96
CA ASN A 81 2.84 -5.77 27.11
C ASN A 81 2.34 -5.87 28.55
N ARG A 82 2.91 -6.78 29.35
CA ARG A 82 2.60 -6.94 30.77
C ARG A 82 3.26 -5.88 31.64
N ARG A 83 4.48 -5.47 31.30
CA ARG A 83 5.27 -4.52 32.10
C ARG A 83 4.99 -3.06 31.78
N PHE A 84 4.47 -2.77 30.58
CA PHE A 84 4.30 -1.41 30.03
C PHE A 84 5.60 -0.62 29.82
N GLU A 85 6.73 -1.22 30.19
CA GLU A 85 8.06 -0.68 29.97
C GLU A 85 9.11 -1.80 29.90
N GLY A 86 10.24 -1.51 29.25
CA GLY A 86 11.40 -2.40 29.22
C GLY A 86 12.24 -2.28 27.96
N THR A 87 13.38 -2.98 27.97
CA THR A 87 14.31 -3.05 26.83
C THR A 87 13.89 -4.15 25.87
N LEU A 88 13.87 -3.84 24.58
CA LEU A 88 13.52 -4.78 23.52
C LEU A 88 14.76 -5.18 22.70
N PRO A 89 14.75 -6.36 22.05
CA PRO A 89 15.71 -6.65 20.99
C PRO A 89 15.70 -5.55 19.93
N VAL A 90 16.88 -5.16 19.43
CA VAL A 90 17.07 -4.02 18.51
C VAL A 90 16.09 -4.04 17.33
N TRP A 91 15.88 -5.22 16.72
CA TRP A 91 14.97 -5.36 15.58
C TRP A 91 13.51 -5.10 15.96
N LEU A 92 13.06 -5.55 17.14
CA LEU A 92 11.69 -5.38 17.61
C LEU A 92 11.44 -3.94 18.06
N TYR A 93 12.41 -3.33 18.75
CA TYR A 93 12.39 -1.90 19.06
C TYR A 93 12.24 -1.07 17.78
N SER A 94 13.05 -1.36 16.76
CA SER A 94 13.01 -0.67 15.46
C SER A 94 11.68 -0.87 14.73
N ALA A 95 11.11 -2.08 14.81
CA ALA A 95 9.80 -2.39 14.24
C ALA A 95 8.67 -1.60 14.92
N ILE A 96 8.64 -1.58 16.26
CA ILE A 96 7.62 -0.82 17.00
C ILE A 96 7.76 0.68 16.74
N LYS A 97 8.99 1.22 16.77
CA LYS A 97 9.26 2.62 16.44
C LYS A 97 8.79 2.99 15.04
N ARG A 98 9.09 2.15 14.03
CA ARG A 98 8.61 2.37 12.66
C ARG A 98 7.09 2.29 12.56
N CYS A 99 6.45 1.36 13.28
CA CYS A 99 4.99 1.30 13.31
C CYS A 99 4.38 2.56 13.94
N GLU A 100 5.04 3.15 14.93
CA GLU A 100 4.65 4.43 15.54
C GLU A 100 4.85 5.62 14.60
N ASP A 101 5.93 5.63 13.80
CA ASP A 101 6.11 6.63 12.75
C ASP A 101 4.96 6.56 11.72
N TRP A 102 4.57 5.35 11.33
CA TRP A 102 3.39 5.12 10.48
C TRP A 102 2.09 5.50 11.16
N PHE A 103 1.94 5.23 12.46
CA PHE A 103 0.79 5.65 13.25
C PHE A 103 0.63 7.17 13.19
N ASN A 104 1.71 7.92 13.42
CA ASN A 104 1.68 9.38 13.38
C ASN A 104 1.40 9.89 11.96
N ARG A 105 2.12 9.38 10.96
CA ARG A 105 1.98 9.79 9.55
C ARG A 105 0.59 9.51 8.98
N THR A 106 -0.06 8.44 9.44
CA THR A 106 -1.39 8.03 8.98
C THR A 106 -2.51 8.47 9.92
N GLU A 107 -2.23 9.31 10.92
CA GLU A 107 -3.21 9.75 11.92
C GLU A 107 -3.96 8.58 12.58
N GLY A 108 -3.21 7.55 12.97
CA GLY A 108 -3.71 6.34 13.65
C GLY A 108 -4.55 5.40 12.79
N ASN A 109 -4.45 5.52 11.46
CA ASN A 109 -5.08 4.57 10.53
C ASN A 109 -4.27 3.29 10.31
N ILE A 110 -2.97 3.33 10.63
CA ILE A 110 -2.13 2.17 10.90
C ILE A 110 -1.73 2.20 12.36
N SER A 111 -1.81 1.05 13.03
CA SER A 111 -1.36 0.95 14.42
C SER A 111 -0.98 -0.48 14.79
N CYS A 112 0.13 -0.62 15.51
CA CYS A 112 0.50 -1.86 16.18
C CYS A 112 0.03 -1.89 17.65
N ARG A 113 -0.72 -0.88 18.11
CA ARG A 113 -1.17 -0.75 19.51
C ARG A 113 -2.47 -1.53 19.82
N ASN A 114 -3.05 -2.18 18.82
CA ASN A 114 -4.42 -2.70 18.85
C ASN A 114 -4.55 -4.14 19.40
N GLY A 115 -3.65 -4.62 20.25
CA GLY A 115 -3.68 -6.00 20.77
C GLY A 115 -5.02 -6.39 21.41
N GLU A 116 -5.63 -5.51 22.20
CA GLU A 116 -6.96 -5.78 22.78
C GLU A 116 -8.07 -5.92 21.74
N LEU A 117 -7.99 -5.17 20.63
CA LEU A 117 -8.92 -5.32 19.51
C LEU A 117 -8.74 -6.70 18.86
N TYR A 118 -7.49 -7.11 18.61
CA TYR A 118 -7.22 -8.43 18.02
C TYR A 118 -7.64 -9.57 18.96
N ASN A 119 -7.41 -9.44 20.27
CA ASN A 119 -7.89 -10.40 21.27
C ASN A 119 -9.42 -10.53 21.20
N TYR A 120 -10.16 -9.42 21.15
CA TYR A 120 -11.62 -9.44 20.99
C TYR A 120 -12.06 -10.16 19.69
N TRP A 121 -11.34 -9.98 18.59
CA TRP A 121 -11.60 -10.74 17.35
C TRP A 121 -11.31 -12.23 17.51
N GLU A 122 -10.21 -12.61 18.16
CA GLU A 122 -9.89 -14.02 18.45
C GLU A 122 -10.97 -14.68 19.31
N GLU A 123 -11.47 -13.98 20.34
CA GLU A 123 -12.52 -14.46 21.22
C GLU A 123 -13.86 -14.63 20.50
N TYR A 124 -14.21 -13.69 19.62
CA TYR A 124 -15.35 -13.82 18.72
C TYR A 124 -15.25 -15.08 17.84
N ILE A 125 -14.11 -15.31 17.19
CA ILE A 125 -13.90 -16.49 16.33
C ILE A 125 -14.01 -17.80 17.12
N GLN A 126 -13.67 -17.78 18.41
CA GLN A 126 -13.82 -18.90 19.33
C GLN A 126 -15.26 -19.08 19.85
N GLY A 127 -16.20 -18.20 19.48
CA GLY A 127 -17.59 -18.25 19.90
C GLY A 127 -17.83 -17.79 21.34
N LYS A 128 -16.91 -17.01 21.94
CA LYS A 128 -17.05 -16.52 23.31
C LYS A 128 -18.05 -15.37 23.44
N HIS A 129 -18.29 -14.62 22.36
CA HIS A 129 -19.27 -13.53 22.31
C HIS A 129 -19.66 -13.22 20.86
N ASP A 130 -20.71 -12.43 20.66
CA ASP A 130 -21.07 -11.86 19.36
C ASP A 130 -20.21 -10.65 19.00
N LEU A 131 -20.09 -10.36 17.69
CA LEU A 131 -19.32 -9.22 17.20
C LEU A 131 -20.10 -7.90 17.34
N SER A 132 -19.61 -6.99 18.18
CA SER A 132 -20.22 -5.67 18.40
C SER A 132 -19.46 -4.54 17.72
N ARG A 133 -20.11 -3.85 16.77
CA ARG A 133 -19.58 -2.63 16.12
C ARG A 133 -19.19 -1.53 17.11
N ARG A 134 -19.94 -1.39 18.19
CA ARG A 134 -19.64 -0.39 19.23
C ARG A 134 -18.36 -0.74 19.95
N GLU A 135 -18.17 -2.01 20.27
CA GLU A 135 -17.04 -2.46 21.08
C GLU A 135 -15.74 -2.45 20.30
N VAL A 136 -15.72 -2.98 19.08
CA VAL A 136 -14.52 -2.91 18.22
C VAL A 136 -14.08 -1.47 17.95
N ARG A 137 -15.02 -0.53 17.74
CA ARG A 137 -14.69 0.90 17.61
C ARG A 137 -14.13 1.49 18.89
N ARG A 138 -14.64 1.07 20.04
CA ARG A 138 -14.11 1.50 21.35
C ARG A 138 -12.67 1.04 21.47
N LEU A 139 -12.40 -0.26 21.28
CA LEU A 139 -11.07 -0.87 21.37
C LEU A 139 -10.07 -0.25 20.38
N ALA A 140 -10.50 -0.01 19.14
CA ALA A 140 -9.67 0.64 18.12
C ALA A 140 -9.26 2.08 18.50
N ARG A 141 -10.14 2.83 19.17
CA ARG A 141 -9.92 4.25 19.49
C ARG A 141 -9.16 4.48 20.79
N VAL A 142 -9.39 3.66 21.82
CA VAL A 142 -8.81 3.91 23.16
C VAL A 142 -7.28 3.82 23.16
N ALA A 143 -6.67 2.97 22.32
CA ALA A 143 -5.22 2.86 22.22
C ALA A 143 -4.55 4.06 21.51
N ARG A 144 -5.33 4.89 20.80
CA ARG A 144 -4.79 6.01 20.00
C ARG A 144 -4.37 7.22 20.83
N ILE A 145 -4.93 7.36 22.02
CA ILE A 145 -4.73 8.54 22.89
C ILE A 145 -3.66 8.32 23.96
N ALA A 146 -3.13 7.11 24.06
CA ALA A 146 -2.09 6.77 25.02
C ALA A 146 -0.70 7.14 24.48
N ASP A 147 0.20 7.57 25.36
CA ASP A 147 1.55 7.98 24.98
C ASP A 147 2.51 6.78 24.91
N VAL A 148 3.54 6.93 24.08
CA VAL A 148 4.65 5.98 23.92
C VAL A 148 5.95 6.78 23.93
N ASN A 149 6.89 6.37 24.78
CA ASN A 149 8.19 6.98 24.93
C ASN A 149 9.27 5.97 24.51
N PHE A 150 10.20 6.43 23.69
CA PHE A 150 11.32 5.64 23.17
C PHE A 150 12.63 6.24 23.68
N ASN A 151 13.54 5.40 24.16
CA ASN A 151 14.86 5.79 24.62
C ASN A 151 15.97 5.19 23.72
N ASP A 152 17.16 5.79 23.75
CA ASP A 152 18.28 5.39 22.88
C ASP A 152 18.90 4.03 23.23
N ASP A 153 18.61 3.49 24.42
CA ASP A 153 19.07 2.17 24.88
C ASP A 153 18.15 1.02 24.43
N ASN A 154 17.28 1.27 23.45
CA ASN A 154 16.21 0.37 22.98
C ASN A 154 15.14 0.06 24.05
N SER A 155 15.02 0.87 25.10
CA SER A 155 13.88 0.78 26.01
C SER A 155 12.69 1.58 25.49
N VAL A 156 11.50 1.03 25.74
CA VAL A 156 10.21 1.65 25.43
C VAL A 156 9.39 1.69 26.72
N ALA A 157 8.63 2.77 26.93
CA ALA A 157 7.64 2.88 27.99
C ALA A 157 6.34 3.43 27.40
N PHE A 158 5.19 2.88 27.81
CA PHE A 158 3.89 3.24 27.25
C PHE A 158 2.76 3.10 28.28
N ALA A 159 1.62 3.73 28.01
CA ALA A 159 0.47 3.68 28.91
C ALA A 159 -0.59 2.64 28.48
N SER A 160 -1.34 2.12 29.45
CA SER A 160 -2.63 1.49 29.19
C SER A 160 -3.55 2.49 28.45
N PRO A 161 -4.31 2.07 27.43
CA PRO A 161 -4.67 0.69 27.08
C PRO A 161 -3.88 0.10 25.90
N ILE A 162 -2.64 0.56 25.65
CA ILE A 162 -1.82 -0.02 24.56
C ILE A 162 -1.49 -1.48 24.90
N GLN A 163 -1.71 -2.34 23.91
CA GLN A 163 -1.16 -3.70 23.85
C GLN A 163 -0.56 -3.87 22.46
N TRP A 164 0.75 -4.07 22.38
CA TRP A 164 1.45 -4.27 21.13
C TRP A 164 1.04 -5.58 20.47
N ASP A 165 0.68 -5.51 19.20
CA ASP A 165 0.37 -6.65 18.36
C ASP A 165 0.93 -6.41 16.96
N LEU A 166 1.86 -7.28 16.56
CA LEU A 166 2.49 -7.27 15.24
C LEU A 166 2.22 -8.58 14.47
N SER A 167 1.19 -9.33 14.86
CA SER A 167 0.92 -10.67 14.31
C SER A 167 0.69 -10.63 12.79
N GLU A 168 -0.10 -9.66 12.31
CA GLU A 168 -0.34 -9.42 10.87
C GLU A 168 0.93 -9.07 10.08
N PHE A 169 1.98 -8.60 10.76
CA PHE A 169 3.23 -8.14 10.16
C PHE A 169 4.40 -9.10 10.38
N THR A 170 4.18 -10.23 11.04
CA THR A 170 5.24 -11.16 11.45
C THR A 170 6.03 -11.69 10.24
N ALA A 171 5.35 -12.02 9.14
CA ALA A 171 6.01 -12.46 7.91
C ALA A 171 6.88 -11.37 7.28
N SER A 172 6.37 -10.13 7.18
CA SER A 172 7.17 -9.02 6.66
C SER A 172 8.38 -8.69 7.53
N LEU A 173 8.25 -8.77 8.85
CA LEU A 173 9.37 -8.59 9.77
C LEU A 173 10.40 -9.71 9.66
N ALA A 174 9.97 -10.96 9.45
CA ALA A 174 10.88 -12.07 9.19
C ALA A 174 11.65 -11.85 7.87
N VAL A 175 10.97 -11.42 6.80
CA VAL A 175 11.62 -11.10 5.52
C VAL A 175 12.65 -9.98 5.67
N ASP A 176 12.35 -8.91 6.41
CA ASP A 176 13.32 -7.84 6.67
C ASP A 176 14.54 -8.33 7.47
N ARG A 177 14.33 -9.22 8.45
CA ARG A 177 15.44 -9.85 9.19
C ARG A 177 16.30 -10.73 8.29
N ILE A 178 15.70 -11.49 7.37
CA ILE A 178 16.42 -12.27 6.37
C ILE A 178 17.22 -11.34 5.46
N ALA A 179 16.61 -10.28 4.91
CA ALA A 179 17.28 -9.31 4.06
C ALA A 179 18.51 -8.68 4.74
N HIS A 180 18.39 -8.29 6.01
CA HIS A 180 19.53 -7.81 6.80
C HIS A 180 20.61 -8.88 7.02
N TYR A 181 20.22 -10.14 7.24
CA TYR A 181 21.18 -11.24 7.36
C TYR A 181 21.94 -11.47 6.05
N LEU A 182 21.26 -11.49 4.91
CA LEU A 182 21.91 -11.60 3.58
C LEU A 182 22.90 -10.46 3.35
N ILE A 183 22.53 -9.23 3.71
CA ILE A 183 23.42 -8.06 3.66
C ILE A 183 24.68 -8.29 4.50
N SER A 184 24.56 -8.89 5.70
CA SER A 184 25.70 -9.20 6.57
C SER A 184 26.64 -10.27 6.00
N LEU A 185 26.12 -11.16 5.16
CA LEU A 185 26.90 -12.15 4.39
C LEU A 185 27.49 -11.58 3.09
N ASN A 186 27.29 -10.28 2.84
CA ASN A 186 27.63 -9.61 1.59
C ASN A 186 26.88 -10.17 0.35
N ILE A 187 25.71 -10.78 0.57
CA ILE A 187 24.78 -11.21 -0.48
C ILE A 187 23.91 -9.99 -0.85
N ARG A 188 24.06 -9.50 -2.08
CA ARG A 188 23.46 -8.24 -2.55
C ARG A 188 22.48 -8.39 -3.71
N SER A 189 22.42 -9.57 -4.32
CA SER A 189 21.56 -9.89 -5.46
C SER A 189 20.73 -11.11 -5.10
N TYR A 190 19.46 -10.88 -4.75
CA TYR A 190 18.56 -11.94 -4.29
C TYR A 190 17.09 -11.59 -4.53
N HIS A 191 16.25 -12.62 -4.48
CA HIS A 191 14.80 -12.52 -4.46
C HIS A 191 14.25 -13.37 -3.30
N ILE A 192 13.33 -12.83 -2.51
CA ILE A 192 12.64 -13.51 -1.42
C ILE A 192 11.14 -13.45 -1.69
N SER A 193 10.49 -14.62 -1.81
CA SER A 193 9.02 -14.74 -1.87
C SER A 193 8.49 -15.34 -0.57
N ALA A 194 7.55 -14.65 0.09
CA ALA A 194 6.92 -15.15 1.31
C ALA A 194 5.53 -14.55 1.54
N GLN A 195 4.48 -15.38 1.61
CA GLN A 195 3.12 -14.98 2.00
C GLN A 195 2.61 -13.68 1.32
N GLY A 196 2.75 -13.57 -0.01
CA GLY A 196 2.32 -12.39 -0.76
C GLY A 196 3.30 -11.21 -0.71
N LEU A 197 4.51 -11.41 -0.19
CA LEU A 197 5.64 -10.51 -0.30
C LEU A 197 6.59 -11.00 -1.39
N GLU A 198 7.03 -10.09 -2.26
CA GLU A 198 8.11 -10.30 -3.23
C GLU A 198 9.18 -9.23 -3.01
N THR A 199 10.31 -9.61 -2.41
CA THR A 199 11.42 -8.72 -2.06
C THR A 199 12.60 -8.97 -2.96
N HIS A 200 13.08 -7.94 -3.65
CA HIS A 200 14.20 -8.04 -4.58
C HIS A 200 15.29 -7.01 -4.28
N ALA A 201 16.55 -7.44 -4.30
CA ALA A 201 17.73 -6.58 -4.24
C ALA A 201 18.71 -6.95 -5.36
N SER A 202 19.44 -5.97 -5.90
CA SER A 202 20.43 -6.15 -6.97
C SER A 202 21.42 -4.98 -7.00
N ASN A 203 22.72 -5.27 -6.92
CA ASN A 203 23.80 -4.27 -7.01
C ASN A 203 24.38 -4.09 -8.43
N GLN A 204 24.06 -4.98 -9.36
CA GLN A 204 24.50 -4.95 -10.76
C GLN A 204 23.47 -4.27 -11.70
N GLY A 205 22.37 -3.74 -11.15
CA GLY A 205 21.31 -3.11 -11.93
C GLY A 205 20.41 -4.09 -12.70
N PHE A 206 20.49 -5.40 -12.40
CA PHE A 206 19.49 -6.36 -12.87
C PHE A 206 18.13 -6.08 -12.24
N SER A 207 17.07 -6.30 -13.02
CA SER A 207 15.70 -6.21 -12.55
C SER A 207 15.09 -7.61 -12.47
N TRP A 208 14.42 -7.91 -11.36
CA TRP A 208 13.55 -9.07 -11.27
C TRP A 208 12.28 -8.82 -12.09
N GLN A 209 11.92 -9.77 -12.93
CA GLN A 209 10.70 -9.75 -13.72
C GLN A 209 9.86 -10.96 -13.31
N GLY A 210 8.65 -10.69 -12.86
CA GLY A 210 7.73 -11.72 -12.41
C GLY A 210 6.29 -11.27 -12.55
N SER A 211 5.39 -12.03 -11.94
CA SER A 211 3.99 -11.66 -11.85
C SER A 211 3.52 -11.68 -10.41
N VAL A 212 2.99 -10.55 -9.93
CA VAL A 212 2.31 -10.47 -8.63
C VAL A 212 0.84 -10.24 -8.91
N ALA A 213 -0.03 -11.10 -8.37
CA ALA A 213 -1.47 -10.97 -8.56
C ALA A 213 -1.92 -10.88 -10.04
N GLN A 214 -1.29 -11.68 -10.91
CA GLN A 214 -1.51 -11.70 -12.37
C GLN A 214 -1.03 -10.44 -13.11
N GLU A 215 -0.39 -9.50 -12.41
CA GLU A 215 0.22 -8.31 -12.99
C GLU A 215 1.69 -8.57 -13.24
N ALA A 216 2.14 -8.39 -14.48
CA ALA A 216 3.55 -8.40 -14.80
C ALA A 216 4.23 -7.22 -14.11
N VAL A 217 5.21 -7.50 -13.27
CA VAL A 217 5.97 -6.53 -12.50
C VAL A 217 7.45 -6.67 -12.79
N THR A 218 8.14 -5.54 -12.85
CA THR A 218 9.59 -5.47 -12.92
C THR A 218 10.08 -4.67 -11.73
N GLN A 219 10.80 -5.31 -10.82
CA GLN A 219 11.42 -4.65 -9.68
C GLN A 219 12.90 -4.48 -9.96
N THR A 220 13.43 -3.28 -9.75
CA THR A 220 14.87 -3.04 -9.77
C THR A 220 15.31 -2.71 -8.36
N GLY A 221 16.33 -3.42 -7.85
CA GLY A 221 16.99 -3.02 -6.60
C GLY A 221 17.59 -1.62 -6.79
N ARG A 222 17.57 -0.78 -5.75
CA ARG A 222 18.12 0.57 -5.84
C ARG A 222 19.59 0.53 -5.44
N ALA A 223 20.49 0.75 -6.39
CA ALA A 223 21.90 0.99 -6.07
C ALA A 223 22.06 2.43 -5.54
N THR A 224 22.39 2.58 -4.27
CA THR A 224 22.82 3.87 -3.68
C THR A 224 24.24 3.68 -3.16
N ASP A 225 25.22 4.43 -3.66
CA ASP A 225 26.56 4.59 -3.10
C ASP A 225 27.14 3.31 -2.45
N ALA A 226 27.27 2.24 -3.25
CA ALA A 226 27.79 0.90 -2.92
C ALA A 226 26.86 -0.09 -2.19
N VAL A 227 25.60 0.24 -1.89
CA VAL A 227 24.62 -0.68 -1.30
C VAL A 227 23.36 -0.78 -2.16
N SER A 228 22.93 -2.01 -2.48
CA SER A 228 21.60 -2.26 -3.04
C SER A 228 20.57 -2.26 -1.93
N ASN A 229 19.64 -1.30 -1.93
CA ASN A 229 18.45 -1.38 -1.11
C ASN A 229 17.41 -2.31 -1.76
N PRO A 230 16.75 -3.18 -0.98
CA PRO A 230 15.68 -4.01 -1.50
C PRO A 230 14.49 -3.15 -1.95
N SER A 231 13.71 -3.69 -2.87
CA SER A 231 12.38 -3.22 -3.23
C SER A 231 11.42 -4.37 -2.98
N THR A 232 10.41 -4.12 -2.16
CA THR A 232 9.43 -5.14 -1.78
C THR A 232 8.06 -4.78 -2.30
N ILE A 233 7.39 -5.73 -2.96
CA ILE A 233 5.95 -5.69 -3.21
C ILE A 233 5.27 -6.47 -2.09
N ALA A 234 4.25 -5.88 -1.48
CA ALA A 234 3.28 -6.57 -0.64
C ALA A 234 1.93 -6.60 -1.34
N PHE A 235 1.32 -7.78 -1.37
CA PHE A 235 0.04 -8.03 -2.02
C PHE A 235 -1.04 -8.42 -1.02
N ILE A 236 -2.14 -7.67 -0.99
CA ILE A 236 -3.33 -8.05 -0.22
C ILE A 236 -4.55 -8.03 -1.13
N ARG A 237 -5.34 -9.10 -1.06
CA ARG A 237 -6.67 -9.19 -1.68
C ARG A 237 -7.75 -9.38 -0.61
N PRO A 238 -8.34 -8.29 -0.10
CA PRO A 238 -9.20 -8.36 1.09
C PRO A 238 -10.42 -9.29 0.94
N TRP A 239 -11.04 -9.34 -0.25
CA TRP A 239 -12.25 -10.14 -0.49
C TRP A 239 -12.05 -11.66 -0.44
N GLN A 240 -10.80 -12.12 -0.45
CA GLN A 240 -10.46 -13.54 -0.49
C GLN A 240 -9.77 -14.03 0.77
N ARG A 241 -9.44 -13.13 1.72
CA ARG A 241 -8.78 -13.50 2.96
C ARG A 241 -9.71 -13.28 4.16
N PRO A 242 -9.62 -14.14 5.20
CA PRO A 242 -10.22 -13.84 6.49
C PRO A 242 -9.63 -12.55 7.08
N VAL A 243 -10.42 -11.84 7.87
CA VAL A 243 -10.00 -10.65 8.63
C VAL A 243 -8.84 -10.97 9.56
N LEU A 244 -8.92 -12.11 10.23
CA LEU A 244 -7.87 -12.64 11.09
C LEU A 244 -7.65 -14.11 10.77
N SER A 245 -6.40 -14.50 10.59
CA SER A 245 -6.00 -15.90 10.47
C SER A 245 -4.74 -16.15 11.27
N THR A 246 -4.80 -17.16 12.13
CA THR A 246 -3.65 -17.78 12.78
C THR A 246 -3.54 -19.22 12.28
N SER A 247 -2.58 -19.99 12.78
CA SER A 247 -2.50 -21.43 12.46
C SER A 247 -3.67 -22.24 13.02
N LYS A 248 -4.39 -21.71 14.02
CA LYS A 248 -5.47 -22.41 14.73
C LYS A 248 -6.85 -21.82 14.47
N LEU A 249 -6.93 -20.55 14.07
CA LEU A 249 -8.17 -19.79 13.97
C LEU A 249 -8.23 -19.05 12.64
N ALA A 250 -9.40 -18.98 12.04
CA ALA A 250 -9.66 -18.12 10.89
C ALA A 250 -11.09 -17.57 11.00
N SER A 251 -11.24 -16.26 10.81
CA SER A 251 -12.58 -15.63 10.79
C SER A 251 -13.37 -16.02 9.54
N LEU A 252 -14.70 -16.03 9.64
CA LEU A 252 -15.57 -16.18 8.47
C LEU A 252 -15.69 -14.87 7.69
N GLU A 253 -15.63 -13.75 8.41
CA GLU A 253 -15.55 -12.41 7.87
C GLU A 253 -14.31 -12.29 7.02
N LYS A 254 -14.45 -11.56 5.92
CA LYS A 254 -13.36 -11.29 4.99
C LYS A 254 -12.98 -9.82 5.04
N GLY A 255 -11.73 -9.54 4.75
CA GLY A 255 -11.22 -8.19 4.63
C GLY A 255 -9.90 -7.99 5.36
N VAL A 256 -9.58 -6.73 5.57
CA VAL A 256 -8.47 -6.27 6.40
C VAL A 256 -9.04 -5.45 7.53
N LEU A 257 -8.62 -5.74 8.76
CA LEU A 257 -9.07 -5.02 9.94
C LEU A 257 -8.57 -3.56 9.90
N SER A 258 -9.48 -2.59 9.96
CA SER A 258 -9.12 -1.17 10.09
C SER A 258 -8.63 -0.89 11.50
N HIS A 259 -7.37 -0.48 11.66
CA HIS A 259 -6.80 -0.13 12.97
C HIS A 259 -7.49 1.06 13.64
N SER A 260 -8.11 1.94 12.85
CA SER A 260 -8.78 3.15 13.35
C SER A 260 -10.23 2.94 13.83
N ASP A 261 -10.92 1.93 13.33
CA ASP A 261 -12.35 1.70 13.63
C ASP A 261 -12.69 0.26 14.05
N GLY A 262 -11.74 -0.68 13.92
CA GLY A 262 -11.87 -2.07 14.33
C GLY A 262 -12.83 -2.90 13.50
N TRP A 263 -13.32 -2.37 12.38
CA TRP A 263 -14.19 -3.09 11.45
C TRP A 263 -13.40 -3.54 10.22
N PRO A 264 -13.73 -4.70 9.65
CA PRO A 264 -13.08 -5.15 8.43
C PRO A 264 -13.48 -4.29 7.24
N SER A 265 -12.49 -3.99 6.40
CA SER A 265 -12.64 -3.32 5.13
C SER A 265 -12.19 -4.24 4.00
N ALA A 266 -12.91 -4.19 2.89
CA ALA A 266 -12.54 -4.87 1.67
C ALA A 266 -12.81 -3.94 0.48
N LYS A 267 -12.20 -2.76 0.48
CA LYS A 267 -12.41 -1.77 -0.60
C LYS A 267 -11.59 -2.10 -1.85
N PHE A 268 -10.32 -2.44 -1.67
CA PHE A 268 -9.38 -2.62 -2.77
C PHE A 268 -8.46 -3.82 -2.57
N GLN A 269 -8.18 -4.52 -3.65
CA GLN A 269 -6.95 -5.27 -3.77
C GLN A 269 -5.78 -4.29 -3.85
N SER A 270 -4.73 -4.51 -3.05
CA SER A 270 -3.57 -3.63 -2.93
C SER A 270 -2.30 -4.33 -3.41
N ILE A 271 -1.56 -3.65 -4.29
CA ILE A 271 -0.19 -3.97 -4.67
C ILE A 271 0.65 -2.79 -4.20
N SER A 272 1.30 -2.94 -3.04
CA SER A 272 2.06 -1.90 -2.37
C SER A 272 3.55 -2.15 -2.57
N VAL A 273 4.32 -1.11 -2.86
CA VAL A 273 5.77 -1.20 -3.05
C VAL A 273 6.46 -0.29 -2.04
N ALA A 274 7.46 -0.80 -1.35
CA ALA A 274 8.33 -0.02 -0.46
C ALA A 274 9.78 -0.52 -0.54
N ASP A 275 10.69 0.14 0.16
CA ASP A 275 12.12 -0.23 0.20
C ASP A 275 12.43 -1.33 1.24
N ASN A 276 11.42 -1.85 1.95
CA ASN A 276 11.49 -2.99 2.86
C ASN A 276 10.11 -3.67 2.98
N ALA A 277 10.09 -4.91 3.47
CA ALA A 277 8.88 -5.73 3.52
C ALA A 277 7.88 -5.22 4.55
N PHE A 278 8.35 -4.74 5.70
CA PHE A 278 7.46 -4.26 6.75
C PHE A 278 6.66 -3.02 6.31
N GLU A 279 7.30 -2.04 5.70
CA GLU A 279 6.58 -0.87 5.16
C GLU A 279 5.68 -1.19 3.98
N ALA A 280 6.08 -2.12 3.11
CA ALA A 280 5.21 -2.57 2.03
C ALA A 280 3.91 -3.16 2.60
N MET A 281 4.00 -3.96 3.67
CA MET A 281 2.84 -4.55 4.33
C MET A 281 2.01 -3.52 5.11
N LEU A 282 2.64 -2.59 5.83
CA LEU A 282 1.94 -1.46 6.49
C LEU A 282 1.15 -0.64 5.47
N LEU A 283 1.75 -0.34 4.31
CA LEU A 283 1.08 0.34 3.21
C LEU A 283 -0.08 -0.47 2.65
N ALA A 284 0.07 -1.78 2.51
CA ALA A 284 -0.99 -2.65 2.00
C ALA A 284 -2.19 -2.68 2.95
N HIS A 285 -1.96 -2.74 4.27
CA HIS A 285 -3.02 -2.66 5.28
C HIS A 285 -3.73 -1.30 5.27
N PHE A 286 -2.96 -0.21 5.14
CA PHE A 286 -3.54 1.14 5.06
C PHE A 286 -4.43 1.26 3.83
N SER A 287 -3.92 0.84 2.68
CA SER A 287 -4.60 1.05 1.41
C SER A 287 -5.80 0.12 1.21
N ALA A 288 -5.82 -1.05 1.88
CA ALA A 288 -7.00 -1.92 1.92
C ALA A 288 -8.16 -1.36 2.78
N THR A 289 -7.86 -0.43 3.69
CA THR A 289 -8.81 0.10 4.68
C THR A 289 -9.19 1.57 4.46
N LYS A 290 -8.54 2.27 3.52
CA LYS A 290 -8.81 3.67 3.18
C LYS A 290 -9.30 3.82 1.75
N THR A 291 -9.73 5.04 1.43
CA THR A 291 -10.12 5.41 0.06
C THR A 291 -8.89 5.51 -0.83
N ALA A 292 -9.06 5.35 -2.14
CA ALA A 292 -7.97 5.47 -3.10
C ALA A 292 -7.32 6.86 -3.02
N GLN A 293 -8.10 7.94 -2.88
CA GLN A 293 -7.53 9.29 -2.72
C GLN A 293 -6.64 9.41 -1.48
N GLN A 294 -7.06 8.90 -0.31
CA GLN A 294 -6.23 8.94 0.91
C GLN A 294 -4.95 8.11 0.75
N ALA A 295 -5.05 6.95 0.11
CA ALA A 295 -3.91 6.09 -0.18
C ALA A 295 -2.91 6.75 -1.13
N MET A 296 -3.39 7.35 -2.23
CA MET A 296 -2.54 8.05 -3.20
C MET A 296 -1.91 9.29 -2.60
N GLU A 297 -2.63 10.08 -1.79
CA GLU A 297 -2.06 11.24 -1.10
C GLU A 297 -0.91 10.86 -0.17
N LEU A 298 -1.05 9.76 0.60
CA LEU A 298 0.02 9.26 1.45
C LEU A 298 1.24 8.83 0.64
N VAL A 299 1.02 8.09 -0.44
CA VAL A 299 2.07 7.47 -1.26
C VAL A 299 2.80 8.51 -2.10
N ASN A 300 2.07 9.41 -2.76
CA ASN A 300 2.66 10.46 -3.61
C ASN A 300 3.50 11.45 -2.81
N ALA A 301 3.28 11.57 -1.49
CA ALA A 301 4.13 12.35 -0.60
C ALA A 301 5.49 11.68 -0.27
N ASN A 302 5.74 10.45 -0.71
CA ASN A 302 6.99 9.73 -0.40
C ASN A 302 7.49 8.88 -1.59
N PRO A 303 8.62 9.23 -2.23
CA PRO A 303 9.15 8.53 -3.40
C PRO A 303 9.69 7.11 -3.11
N SER A 304 9.83 6.72 -1.84
CA SER A 304 10.14 5.34 -1.46
C SER A 304 8.91 4.41 -1.54
N LEU A 305 7.70 4.96 -1.67
CA LEU A 305 6.46 4.18 -1.76
C LEU A 305 5.91 4.19 -3.18
N ALA A 306 5.22 3.12 -3.55
CA ALA A 306 4.34 3.06 -4.71
C ALA A 306 3.11 2.20 -4.41
N LEU A 307 2.03 2.44 -5.13
CA LEU A 307 0.77 1.75 -4.90
C LEU A 307 -0.03 1.58 -6.19
N LYS A 308 -0.57 0.38 -6.37
CA LYS A 308 -1.69 0.11 -7.28
C LYS A 308 -2.84 -0.49 -6.49
N LEU A 309 -4.01 0.10 -6.65
CA LEU A 309 -5.27 -0.39 -6.12
C LEU A 309 -6.14 -0.89 -7.26
N VAL A 310 -6.82 -2.01 -7.01
CA VAL A 310 -7.84 -2.55 -7.91
C VAL A 310 -9.13 -2.71 -7.13
N ASP A 311 -10.24 -2.15 -7.63
CA ASP A 311 -11.56 -2.36 -7.02
C ASP A 311 -12.20 -3.69 -7.47
N GLU A 312 -13.35 -4.05 -6.92
CA GLU A 312 -14.05 -5.30 -7.26
C GLU A 312 -14.53 -5.36 -8.72
N ASN A 313 -14.68 -4.21 -9.37
CA ASN A 313 -15.07 -4.08 -10.78
C ASN A 313 -13.85 -4.07 -11.72
N GLY A 314 -12.64 -4.22 -11.19
CA GLY A 314 -11.40 -4.21 -11.95
C GLY A 314 -10.86 -2.80 -12.25
N ARG A 315 -11.40 -1.75 -11.64
CA ARG A 315 -10.86 -0.39 -11.83
C ARG A 315 -9.52 -0.23 -11.14
N VAL A 316 -8.61 0.47 -11.79
CA VAL A 316 -7.22 0.64 -11.40
C VAL A 316 -6.92 2.07 -10.99
N PHE A 317 -6.36 2.23 -9.79
CA PHE A 317 -5.79 3.47 -9.30
C PHE A 317 -4.30 3.26 -9.04
N THR A 318 -3.44 4.12 -9.58
CA THR A 318 -1.98 4.04 -9.48
C THR A 318 -1.43 5.30 -8.85
N SER A 319 -0.42 5.16 -8.00
CA SER A 319 0.36 6.29 -7.50
C SER A 319 1.30 6.79 -8.60
N ASN A 320 1.71 8.05 -8.50
CA ASN A 320 2.66 8.72 -9.41
C ASN A 320 3.94 7.88 -9.59
N THR A 321 4.40 7.29 -8.49
CA THR A 321 5.62 6.48 -8.43
C THR A 321 5.46 5.03 -8.90
N TYR A 322 4.23 4.54 -9.12
CA TYR A 322 3.99 3.10 -9.34
C TYR A 322 4.68 2.59 -10.61
N THR A 323 4.41 3.22 -11.75
CA THR A 323 4.96 2.81 -13.04
C THR A 323 6.49 2.81 -13.03
N ALA A 324 7.11 3.85 -12.47
CA ALA A 324 8.57 3.94 -12.35
C ALA A 324 9.17 2.85 -11.45
N ARG A 325 8.42 2.37 -10.46
CA ARG A 325 8.87 1.33 -9.51
C ARG A 325 8.58 -0.10 -9.95
N THR A 326 7.63 -0.32 -10.87
CA THR A 326 7.16 -1.66 -11.24
C THR A 326 7.25 -1.99 -12.73
N SER A 327 7.74 -1.08 -13.58
CA SER A 327 7.85 -1.31 -15.03
C SER A 327 9.31 -1.45 -15.48
N GLY A 328 9.57 -2.36 -16.42
CA GLY A 328 10.88 -2.47 -17.06
C GLY A 328 11.21 -1.21 -17.89
N LYS A 329 12.49 -0.91 -18.05
CA LYS A 329 12.99 0.25 -18.83
C LYS A 329 12.32 0.38 -20.21
N ASN A 330 12.00 -0.74 -20.86
CA ASN A 330 11.34 -0.79 -22.18
C ASN A 330 9.85 -0.38 -22.21
N LYS A 331 9.15 -0.32 -21.06
CA LYS A 331 7.78 0.20 -20.95
C LYS A 331 7.75 1.64 -20.42
N ALA A 332 8.63 1.98 -19.49
CA ALA A 332 8.76 3.35 -18.98
C ALA A 332 9.17 4.33 -20.10
N GLU A 333 10.07 3.94 -21.01
CA GLU A 333 10.43 4.73 -22.20
C GLU A 333 9.37 4.73 -23.33
N LYS A 334 8.28 3.97 -23.18
CA LYS A 334 7.18 3.92 -24.17
C LYS A 334 5.89 4.60 -23.72
N ASN A 335 5.85 5.15 -22.50
CA ASN A 335 4.74 5.99 -22.07
C ASN A 335 5.03 7.45 -22.43
N GLY A 336 5.16 7.76 -23.72
CA GLY A 336 5.25 9.16 -24.24
C GLY A 336 3.97 9.97 -24.05
N HIS A 337 3.10 9.53 -23.15
CA HIS A 337 1.74 9.96 -22.89
C HIS A 337 1.51 10.24 -21.40
N ALA A 338 2.57 10.28 -20.58
CA ALA A 338 2.47 10.70 -19.20
C ALA A 338 2.30 12.23 -19.13
N ILE A 339 1.34 12.70 -18.33
CA ILE A 339 1.03 14.13 -18.19
C ILE A 339 0.96 14.55 -16.73
N SER A 340 1.33 15.80 -16.45
CA SER A 340 1.10 16.49 -15.18
C SER A 340 -0.08 17.45 -15.33
N ILE A 341 -0.94 17.47 -14.32
CA ILE A 341 -2.09 18.36 -14.20
C ILE A 341 -1.99 19.08 -12.85
N ASP A 342 -1.73 20.38 -12.91
CA ASP A 342 -1.68 21.27 -11.76
C ASP A 342 -2.93 22.14 -11.71
N ILE A 343 -3.63 22.15 -10.58
CA ILE A 343 -4.88 22.89 -10.38
C ILE A 343 -4.74 23.74 -9.12
N THR A 344 -4.83 25.06 -9.30
CA THR A 344 -4.86 26.01 -8.19
C THR A 344 -6.30 26.39 -7.88
N LEU A 345 -6.69 26.28 -6.61
CA LEU A 345 -7.99 26.68 -6.11
C LEU A 345 -7.85 28.01 -5.33
N PRO A 346 -8.76 28.97 -5.50
CA PRO A 346 -8.68 30.24 -4.80
C PRO A 346 -9.03 30.11 -3.32
N LEU A 347 -8.37 30.93 -2.50
CA LEU A 347 -8.77 31.19 -1.12
C LEU A 347 -9.66 32.43 -1.09
N PHE A 348 -10.81 32.30 -0.44
CA PHE A 348 -11.75 33.38 -0.24
C PHE A 348 -11.70 33.80 1.22
N ASP A 349 -11.60 35.10 1.46
CA ASP A 349 -11.67 35.67 2.81
C ASP A 349 -13.13 35.78 3.26
N ILE A 350 -13.68 34.66 3.74
CA ILE A 350 -15.05 34.56 4.24
C ILE A 350 -15.08 33.81 5.59
N ALA A 351 -15.97 34.24 6.48
CA ALA A 351 -16.05 33.74 7.84
C ALA A 351 -16.28 32.22 7.93
N ASP A 352 -17.11 31.65 7.05
CA ASP A 352 -17.39 30.21 7.01
C ASP A 352 -16.85 29.56 5.73
N TYR A 353 -15.54 29.62 5.52
CA TYR A 353 -14.91 28.96 4.37
C TYR A 353 -15.02 27.43 4.49
N ARG A 354 -15.80 26.82 3.59
CA ARG A 354 -15.92 25.37 3.42
C ARG A 354 -14.92 24.88 2.37
N GLY A 355 -14.29 23.73 2.61
CA GLY A 355 -13.42 23.12 1.61
C GLY A 355 -14.22 22.76 0.35
N PRO A 356 -13.74 23.08 -0.86
CA PRO A 356 -14.47 22.80 -2.09
C PRO A 356 -14.51 21.29 -2.38
N TYR A 357 -15.62 20.87 -2.98
CA TYR A 357 -15.78 19.60 -3.68
C TYR A 357 -15.13 19.74 -5.04
N VAL A 358 -14.37 18.72 -5.44
CA VAL A 358 -13.57 18.75 -6.67
C VAL A 358 -13.72 17.42 -7.38
N SER A 359 -13.94 17.44 -8.69
CA SER A 359 -13.78 16.28 -9.55
C SER A 359 -12.87 16.60 -10.73
N VAL A 360 -11.91 15.71 -10.99
CA VAL A 360 -11.03 15.74 -12.15
C VAL A 360 -11.15 14.40 -12.88
N TRP A 361 -11.44 14.44 -14.18
CA TRP A 361 -11.55 13.22 -14.99
C TRP A 361 -11.21 13.49 -16.46
N ILE A 362 -10.89 12.42 -17.19
CA ILE A 362 -10.65 12.44 -18.62
C ILE A 362 -11.78 11.71 -19.32
N SER A 363 -12.27 12.27 -20.43
CA SER A 363 -13.17 11.57 -21.35
C SER A 363 -12.60 11.52 -22.75
N ASP A 364 -13.16 10.63 -23.58
CA ASP A 364 -12.99 10.71 -25.02
C ASP A 364 -13.87 11.81 -25.64
N GLU A 365 -13.76 12.00 -26.95
CA GLU A 365 -14.58 12.96 -27.72
C GLU A 365 -16.09 12.67 -27.65
N LYS A 366 -16.48 11.42 -27.37
CA LYS A 366 -17.87 10.99 -27.18
C LYS A 366 -18.35 11.22 -25.74
N ASN A 367 -17.57 11.91 -24.92
CA ASN A 367 -17.81 12.15 -23.49
C ASN A 367 -17.91 10.86 -22.66
N ARG A 368 -17.34 9.75 -23.12
CA ARG A 368 -17.23 8.51 -22.33
C ARG A 368 -16.04 8.62 -21.39
N LEU A 369 -16.24 8.24 -20.13
CA LEU A 369 -15.18 8.26 -19.12
C LEU A 369 -14.01 7.38 -19.57
N VAL A 370 -12.80 7.96 -19.54
CA VAL A 370 -11.54 7.29 -19.81
C VAL A 370 -10.81 7.04 -18.49
N LYS A 371 -10.62 8.10 -17.68
CA LYS A 371 -9.91 8.00 -16.40
C LYS A 371 -10.52 8.92 -15.36
N SER A 372 -10.75 8.42 -14.15
CA SER A 372 -11.04 9.23 -12.97
C SER A 372 -9.73 9.60 -12.28
N LEU A 373 -9.46 10.89 -12.12
CA LEU A 373 -8.15 11.39 -11.68
C LEU A 373 -8.14 11.93 -10.25
N ALA A 374 -9.20 12.63 -9.84
CA ALA A 374 -9.39 13.03 -8.45
C ALA A 374 -10.87 13.21 -8.10
N LEU A 375 -11.23 12.92 -6.85
CA LEU A 375 -12.52 13.25 -6.27
C LEU A 375 -12.34 13.67 -4.81
N ARG A 376 -12.65 14.92 -4.49
CA ARG A 376 -12.68 15.45 -3.12
C ARG A 376 -14.12 15.79 -2.74
N GLY A 377 -14.58 15.23 -1.63
CA GLY A 377 -15.93 15.39 -1.11
C GLY A 377 -16.61 14.06 -0.79
N THR A 378 -17.15 13.92 0.42
CA THR A 378 -17.74 12.65 0.88
C THR A 378 -19.26 12.72 1.06
N SER A 379 -19.85 13.92 1.11
CA SER A 379 -21.30 14.07 1.21
C SER A 379 -21.94 13.92 -0.17
N GLU A 380 -22.82 12.92 -0.31
CA GLU A 380 -23.57 12.70 -1.56
C GLU A 380 -24.36 13.94 -2.00
N ARG A 381 -24.99 14.64 -1.05
CA ARG A 381 -25.72 15.89 -1.32
C ARG A 381 -24.88 16.90 -2.08
N TRP A 382 -23.65 17.11 -1.62
CA TRP A 382 -22.75 18.12 -2.17
C TRP A 382 -21.96 17.60 -3.38
N LEU A 383 -21.69 16.30 -3.45
CA LEU A 383 -21.25 15.65 -4.68
C LEU A 383 -22.26 15.82 -5.82
N GLY A 384 -23.56 15.89 -5.51
CA GLY A 384 -24.61 16.25 -6.46
C GLY A 384 -24.48 17.68 -7.04
N GLU A 385 -23.79 18.60 -6.35
CA GLU A 385 -23.51 19.96 -6.85
C GLU A 385 -22.37 19.99 -7.88
N LEU A 386 -21.56 18.93 -7.98
CA LEU A 386 -20.71 18.67 -9.15
C LEU A 386 -21.59 18.16 -10.30
N ARG A 387 -22.54 18.99 -10.75
CA ARG A 387 -23.68 18.63 -11.60
C ARG A 387 -23.29 17.90 -12.88
N THR A 388 -22.20 18.30 -13.53
CA THR A 388 -21.79 17.68 -14.79
C THR A 388 -21.23 16.29 -14.51
N TRP A 389 -20.29 16.19 -13.59
CA TRP A 389 -19.69 14.94 -13.15
C TRP A 389 -20.73 13.98 -12.58
N TRP A 390 -21.62 14.44 -11.70
CA TRP A 390 -22.64 13.60 -11.07
C TRP A 390 -23.55 12.93 -12.10
N ARG A 391 -24.01 13.69 -13.11
CA ARG A 391 -24.87 13.14 -14.18
C ARG A 391 -24.12 12.17 -15.11
N ARG A 392 -22.85 12.44 -15.41
CA ARG A 392 -22.07 11.67 -16.39
C ARG A 392 -21.40 10.43 -15.78
N VAL A 393 -20.94 10.56 -14.55
CA VAL A 393 -20.09 9.59 -13.86
C VAL A 393 -20.70 9.19 -12.52
N GLY A 394 -20.87 10.13 -11.59
CA GLY A 394 -21.15 9.84 -10.17
C GLY A 394 -22.41 9.00 -9.92
N ARG A 395 -23.57 9.43 -10.44
CA ARG A 395 -24.88 8.77 -10.22
C ARG A 395 -24.92 7.30 -10.69
N LYS A 396 -24.09 6.93 -11.67
CA LYS A 396 -24.08 5.57 -12.24
C LYS A 396 -23.03 4.66 -11.60
N ASN A 397 -22.18 5.21 -10.72
CA ASN A 397 -20.99 4.55 -10.22
C ASN A 397 -20.82 4.77 -8.71
N GLU A 398 -21.79 4.33 -7.91
CA GLU A 398 -21.75 4.48 -6.45
C GLU A 398 -20.48 3.89 -5.82
N GLY A 399 -20.01 2.72 -6.30
CA GLY A 399 -18.75 2.12 -5.85
C GLY A 399 -17.51 2.95 -6.18
N LEU A 400 -17.53 3.74 -7.27
CA LEU A 400 -16.45 4.70 -7.55
C LEU A 400 -16.45 5.78 -6.48
N VAL A 401 -17.61 6.30 -6.08
CA VAL A 401 -17.71 7.37 -5.08
C VAL A 401 -17.20 6.90 -3.72
N ASP A 402 -17.69 5.76 -3.21
CA ASP A 402 -17.27 5.24 -1.89
C ASP A 402 -15.81 4.79 -1.85
N GLY A 403 -15.29 4.27 -2.97
CA GLY A 403 -13.89 3.86 -3.07
C GLY A 403 -12.92 5.02 -3.26
N PHE A 404 -13.28 6.00 -4.09
CA PHE A 404 -12.35 7.00 -4.61
C PHE A 404 -12.36 8.32 -3.84
N ALA A 405 -13.50 8.76 -3.30
CA ALA A 405 -13.63 10.10 -2.74
C ALA A 405 -12.77 10.36 -1.49
N GLY A 406 -12.01 11.44 -1.49
CA GLY A 406 -11.31 11.97 -0.31
C GLY A 406 -12.10 13.06 0.43
N ALA A 407 -11.63 13.46 1.62
CA ALA A 407 -12.20 14.61 2.32
C ALA A 407 -11.93 15.93 1.56
N THR A 408 -12.80 16.93 1.73
CA THR A 408 -12.52 18.27 1.21
C THR A 408 -11.38 18.91 2.01
N LYS A 409 -10.55 19.71 1.34
CA LYS A 409 -9.41 20.41 1.94
C LYS A 409 -9.51 21.90 1.66
N LYS A 410 -9.29 22.74 2.67
CA LYS A 410 -9.27 24.19 2.48
C LYS A 410 -7.97 24.59 1.79
N ASN A 411 -8.07 25.35 0.71
CA ASN A 411 -6.91 25.94 0.02
C ASN A 411 -5.79 24.97 -0.37
N ALA A 412 -6.13 23.72 -0.73
CA ALA A 412 -5.14 22.74 -1.15
C ALA A 412 -5.17 22.59 -2.67
N PRO A 413 -4.09 22.97 -3.40
CA PRO A 413 -4.01 22.69 -4.83
C PRO A 413 -4.06 21.18 -5.11
N LEU A 414 -4.26 20.83 -6.37
CA LEU A 414 -4.15 19.46 -6.86
C LEU A 414 -2.96 19.37 -7.81
N HIS A 415 -2.07 18.42 -7.54
CA HIS A 415 -1.05 17.98 -8.48
C HIS A 415 -1.35 16.52 -8.80
N ILE A 416 -1.62 16.23 -10.07
CA ILE A 416 -2.05 14.92 -10.54
C ILE A 416 -1.12 14.52 -11.68
N GLU A 417 -0.49 13.36 -11.55
CA GLU A 417 0.22 12.73 -12.66
C GLU A 417 -0.66 11.62 -13.24
N TRP A 418 -0.80 11.59 -14.55
CA TRP A 418 -1.52 10.54 -15.25
C TRP A 418 -0.58 9.80 -16.19
N ASP A 419 -0.55 8.48 -16.07
CA ASP A 419 0.32 7.57 -16.82
C ASP A 419 -0.19 7.24 -18.24
N GLY A 420 -1.28 7.88 -18.68
CA GLY A 420 -1.90 7.63 -19.98
C GLY A 420 -2.74 6.35 -20.02
N LEU A 421 -3.04 5.73 -18.87
CA LEU A 421 -3.88 4.53 -18.79
C LEU A 421 -5.33 4.85 -18.40
N ASP A 422 -6.28 4.13 -18.97
CA ASP A 422 -7.70 4.24 -18.63
C ASP A 422 -8.00 3.69 -17.21
N ASP A 423 -9.28 3.77 -16.82
CA ASP A 423 -9.77 3.27 -15.53
C ASP A 423 -9.53 1.77 -15.33
N PHE A 424 -9.18 1.01 -16.37
CA PHE A 424 -8.95 -0.43 -16.32
C PHE A 424 -7.48 -0.80 -16.62
N GLY A 425 -6.58 0.18 -16.65
CA GLY A 425 -5.15 -0.03 -16.85
C GLY A 425 -4.74 -0.31 -18.30
N GLN A 426 -5.61 -0.05 -19.27
CA GLN A 426 -5.28 -0.14 -20.70
C GLN A 426 -4.82 1.22 -21.23
N SER A 427 -4.00 1.23 -22.27
CA SER A 427 -3.54 2.49 -22.87
C SER A 427 -4.72 3.31 -23.40
N ALA A 428 -4.84 4.57 -22.96
CA ALA A 428 -5.84 5.51 -23.42
C ALA A 428 -5.50 6.04 -24.82
N ASN A 429 -5.50 5.15 -25.82
CA ASN A 429 -5.13 5.45 -27.21
C ASN A 429 -6.28 6.12 -27.98
N SER A 430 -6.80 7.23 -27.47
CA SER A 430 -7.76 8.09 -28.20
C SER A 430 -6.98 9.17 -28.94
N SER A 431 -7.34 9.46 -30.19
CA SER A 431 -6.72 10.54 -30.97
C SER A 431 -6.93 11.92 -30.37
N SER A 432 -7.86 12.04 -29.41
CA SER A 432 -8.27 13.27 -28.76
C SER A 432 -8.99 12.93 -27.45
N LEU A 433 -8.60 13.67 -26.42
CA LEU A 433 -9.06 13.51 -25.04
C LEU A 433 -9.56 14.85 -24.53
N ILE A 434 -10.41 14.81 -23.51
CA ILE A 434 -10.93 16.01 -22.85
C ILE A 434 -10.67 15.87 -21.35
N LEU A 435 -9.84 16.76 -20.81
CA LEU A 435 -9.68 16.94 -19.38
C LEU A 435 -10.83 17.77 -18.84
N HIS A 436 -11.46 17.30 -17.77
CA HIS A 436 -12.58 17.93 -17.11
C HIS A 436 -12.22 18.24 -15.66
N ILE A 437 -12.48 19.49 -15.24
CA ILE A 437 -12.29 19.93 -13.85
C ILE A 437 -13.58 20.60 -13.41
N GLU A 438 -14.25 20.03 -12.41
CA GLU A 438 -15.44 20.62 -11.80
C GLU A 438 -15.19 20.88 -10.32
N VAL A 439 -15.47 22.10 -9.88
CA VAL A 439 -15.31 22.54 -8.48
C VAL A 439 -16.62 23.15 -8.02
N ALA A 440 -17.09 22.75 -6.84
CA ALA A 440 -18.26 23.35 -6.21
C ALA A 440 -18.01 23.48 -4.71
N ARG A 441 -18.48 24.57 -4.09
CA ARG A 441 -18.33 24.76 -2.64
C ARG A 441 -19.69 24.83 -1.96
N GLU A 442 -19.78 24.27 -0.76
CA GLU A 442 -21.00 24.34 0.05
C GLU A 442 -21.36 25.81 0.27
N HIS A 443 -22.55 26.23 -0.19
CA HIS A 443 -22.99 27.63 -0.18
C HIS A 443 -22.10 28.62 -0.96
N GLY A 444 -21.20 28.12 -1.81
CA GLY A 444 -20.30 28.92 -2.63
C GLY A 444 -20.65 28.85 -4.12
N GLY A 445 -19.63 29.13 -4.95
CA GLY A 445 -19.75 29.06 -6.40
C GLY A 445 -19.60 27.65 -6.94
N ARG A 446 -19.68 27.56 -8.27
CA ARG A 446 -19.39 26.36 -9.03
C ARG A 446 -18.67 26.75 -10.31
N SER A 447 -17.52 26.13 -10.56
CA SER A 447 -16.74 26.30 -11.78
C SER A 447 -16.58 24.98 -12.50
N TYR A 448 -16.57 25.01 -13.83
CA TYR A 448 -16.40 23.82 -14.64
C TYR A 448 -15.60 24.14 -15.90
N GLU A 449 -14.42 23.56 -16.01
CA GLU A 449 -13.51 23.72 -17.13
C GLU A 449 -13.42 22.45 -17.96
N LYS A 450 -13.25 22.63 -19.27
CA LYS A 450 -13.03 21.56 -20.26
C LYS A 450 -11.84 21.93 -21.12
N ILE A 451 -10.85 21.05 -21.15
CA ILE A 451 -9.60 21.26 -21.88
C ILE A 451 -9.42 20.10 -22.84
N PRO A 452 -9.78 20.25 -24.13
CA PRO A 452 -9.43 19.28 -25.16
C PRO A 452 -7.92 19.24 -25.36
N PHE A 453 -7.34 18.04 -25.47
CA PHE A 453 -5.92 17.87 -25.74
C PHE A 453 -5.65 16.56 -26.51
N THR A 454 -4.52 16.54 -27.19
CA THR A 454 -3.84 15.33 -27.65
C THR A 454 -2.47 15.26 -27.00
N PHE A 455 -1.85 14.09 -26.90
CA PHE A 455 -0.49 14.03 -26.34
C PHE A 455 0.51 14.86 -27.17
N ASP A 456 0.37 14.87 -28.50
CA ASP A 456 1.18 15.71 -29.40
C ASP A 456 0.98 17.22 -29.14
N SER A 457 -0.23 17.63 -28.73
CA SER A 457 -0.52 19.04 -28.40
C SER A 457 0.20 19.53 -27.13
N LEU A 458 0.69 18.61 -26.30
CA LEU A 458 1.33 18.92 -25.02
C LEU A 458 2.86 19.08 -25.11
N THR A 459 3.40 19.20 -26.33
CA THR A 459 4.79 19.65 -26.56
C THR A 459 5.09 21.01 -25.94
N SER A 460 4.07 21.82 -25.67
CA SER A 460 4.14 22.97 -24.78
C SER A 460 3.01 22.88 -23.73
N PRO A 461 3.24 23.34 -22.48
CA PRO A 461 2.20 23.33 -21.46
C PRO A 461 0.96 24.14 -21.88
N ILE A 462 -0.22 23.56 -21.71
CA ILE A 462 -1.50 24.26 -21.83
C ILE A 462 -1.80 24.90 -20.48
N THR A 463 -1.93 26.23 -20.44
CA THR A 463 -2.33 26.96 -19.23
C THR A 463 -3.69 27.60 -19.44
N VAL A 464 -4.62 27.35 -18.52
CA VAL A 464 -5.96 27.93 -18.50
C VAL A 464 -6.09 28.77 -17.23
N THR A 465 -6.42 30.04 -17.39
CA THR A 465 -6.85 30.88 -16.25
C THR A 465 -8.30 30.52 -15.95
N GLY A 466 -8.56 30.06 -14.74
CA GLY A 466 -9.90 29.66 -14.34
C GLY A 466 -10.79 30.85 -14.01
N THR A 467 -12.04 30.54 -13.66
CA THR A 467 -13.02 31.52 -13.17
C THR A 467 -13.59 31.05 -11.83
N ASP A 468 -13.95 32.01 -10.97
CA ASP A 468 -14.57 31.79 -9.66
C ASP A 468 -13.84 30.80 -8.75
N GLU A 469 -14.29 29.54 -8.67
CA GLU A 469 -13.76 28.49 -7.79
C GLU A 469 -12.52 27.77 -8.36
N ILE A 470 -12.03 28.14 -9.55
CA ILE A 470 -10.77 27.66 -10.13
C ILE A 470 -9.90 28.89 -10.45
N ALA A 471 -8.67 28.92 -9.94
CA ALA A 471 -7.75 30.03 -10.20
C ALA A 471 -6.93 29.79 -11.48
N SER A 472 -6.31 28.61 -11.59
CA SER A 472 -5.55 28.23 -12.78
C SER A 472 -5.44 26.72 -12.93
N ILE A 473 -5.25 26.28 -14.17
CA ILE A 473 -4.96 24.90 -14.54
C ILE A 473 -3.75 24.91 -15.47
N THR A 474 -2.78 24.06 -15.20
CA THR A 474 -1.64 23.79 -16.10
C THR A 474 -1.62 22.31 -16.43
N LEU A 475 -1.52 22.01 -17.71
CA LEU A 475 -1.42 20.66 -18.26
C LEU A 475 -0.15 20.56 -19.10
N SER A 476 0.73 19.60 -18.81
CA SER A 476 2.00 19.41 -19.52
C SER A 476 2.37 17.94 -19.66
N LEU A 477 3.22 17.60 -20.64
CA LEU A 477 3.90 16.29 -20.63
C LEU A 477 4.81 16.19 -19.40
N MET A 478 4.95 14.97 -18.90
CA MET A 478 5.99 14.63 -17.93
C MET A 478 7.27 14.30 -18.69
N ASN A 479 8.37 14.96 -18.32
CA ASN A 479 9.70 14.76 -18.91
C ASN A 479 10.46 13.62 -18.24
#